data_AF-A0A067EJ94-F1
#
_entry.id   AF-A0A067EJ94-F1
#
_cell.length_a   1.000
_cell.length_b   1.000
_cell.length_c   1.000
_cell.angle_alpha   90.00
_cell.angle_beta   90.00
_cell.angle_gamma   90.00
#
_symmetry.space_group_name_H-M   'P 1'
#
loop_
_entity.id
_entity.type
_entity.pdbx_description
1 polymer ?
#
loop_
_entity_poly.entity_id
_entity_poly.type
_entity_poly.pdbx_seq_one_letter_code
_entity_poly.pdbx_strand_id
1 'polypeptide(L)' 'MALPKAQETVSSNSVVVFSKTLCPFCVSVKELFQQLGVTFKAIELDKE' A
#
# COMPACT_ATOMS: atom_id res chain seq x y z
N MET A 1 10.66 11.71 10.33
CA MET A 1 9.30 11.72 10.92
C MET A 1 8.37 11.03 9.93
N ALA A 2 8.05 9.74 10.14
CA ALA A 2 7.30 8.92 9.17
C ALA A 2 5.78 9.17 9.19
N LEU A 3 5.26 9.74 10.28
CA LEU A 3 3.82 9.97 10.50
C LEU A 3 3.16 10.95 9.51
N PRO A 4 3.72 12.15 9.20
CA PRO A 4 3.03 13.13 8.36
C PRO A 4 2.84 12.63 6.91
N LYS A 5 3.87 12.01 6.32
CA LYS A 5 3.84 11.51 4.94
C LYS A 5 2.85 10.36 4.76
N ALA A 6 2.74 9.46 5.76
CA ALA A 6 1.74 8.40 5.76
C ALA A 6 0.32 8.97 5.87
N GLN A 7 0.12 9.98 6.73
CA GLN A 7 -1.19 10.57 6.98
C GLN A 7 -1.72 11.35 5.75
N GLU A 8 -0.85 12.09 5.05
CA GLU A 8 -1.22 12.75 3.78
C GLU A 8 -1.55 11.75 2.67
N THR A 9 -0.78 10.65 2.59
CA THR A 9 -1.00 9.61 1.58
C THR A 9 -2.35 8.90 1.80
N VAL A 10 -2.66 8.55 3.05
CA VAL A 10 -3.95 7.92 3.42
C VAL A 10 -5.11 8.89 3.23
N SER A 11 -4.90 10.19 3.46
CA SER A 11 -5.94 11.20 3.22
C SER A 11 -6.24 11.42 1.73
N SER A 12 -5.24 11.23 0.86
CA SER A 12 -5.37 11.44 -0.59
C SER A 12 -5.78 10.20 -1.38
N ASN A 13 -5.65 8.99 -0.82
CA ASN A 13 -5.93 7.73 -1.52
C ASN A 13 -6.93 6.89 -0.73
N SER A 14 -7.97 6.40 -1.39
CA SER A 14 -9.02 5.59 -0.75
C SER A 14 -8.50 4.28 -0.15
N VAL A 15 -7.47 3.67 -0.75
CA VAL A 15 -6.82 2.47 -0.24
C VAL A 15 -5.31 2.60 -0.43
N VAL A 16 -4.54 2.40 0.64
CA VAL A 16 -3.08 2.40 0.63
C VAL A 16 -2.58 1.08 1.22
N VAL A 17 -1.66 0.42 0.51
CA VAL A 17 -1.05 -0.85 0.91
C VAL A 17 0.42 -0.61 1.19
N PHE A 18 0.79 -0.58 2.46
CA PHE A 18 2.18 -0.55 2.88
C PHE A 18 2.75 -1.97 2.84
N SER A 19 3.77 -2.18 2.01
CA SER A 19 4.35 -3.49 1.68
C SER A 19 5.85 -3.48 1.92
N LYS A 20 6.44 -4.67 2.07
CA LYS A 20 7.90 -4.87 1.98
C LYS A 20 8.20 -5.81 0.81
N THR A 21 9.36 -5.62 0.17
CA THR A 21 9.81 -6.33 -1.04
C THR A 21 9.77 -7.86 -0.89
N LEU A 22 9.97 -8.37 0.33
CA LEU A 22 10.12 -9.80 0.63
C LEU A 22 8.92 -10.41 1.36
N CYS A 23 7.71 -9.85 1.17
CA CYS A 23 6.52 -10.34 1.86
C CYS A 23 5.55 -11.05 0.88
N PRO A 24 5.42 -12.39 0.93
CA PRO A 24 4.49 -13.13 0.06
C PRO A 24 3.03 -12.75 0.34
N PHE A 25 2.69 -12.38 1.58
CA PHE A 25 1.34 -11.93 1.95
C PHE A 25 0.93 -10.63 1.24
N CYS A 26 1.89 -9.75 0.97
CA CYS A 26 1.59 -8.50 0.27
C CYS A 26 1.18 -8.73 -1.18
N VAL A 27 1.63 -9.82 -1.81
CA VAL A 27 1.22 -10.19 -3.18
C VAL A 27 -0.25 -10.61 -3.19
N SER A 28 -0.67 -11.47 -2.26
CA SER A 28 -2.07 -11.92 -2.17
C SER A 28 -3.04 -10.76 -1.94
N VAL A 29 -2.67 -9.78 -1.13
CA VAL A 29 -3.49 -8.58 -0.87
C VAL A 29 -3.60 -7.69 -2.11
N LYS A 30 -2.49 -7.49 -2.84
CA LYS A 30 -2.50 -6.72 -4.10
C LYS A 30 -3.37 -7.39 -5.17
N GLU A 31 -3.27 -8.71 -5.30
CA GLU A 31 -4.05 -9.50 -6.24
C GLU A 31 -5.55 -9.48 -5.90
N LEU A 32 -5.89 -9.61 -4.62
CA LEU A 32 -7.27 -9.48 -4.14
C LEU A 32 -7.86 -8.10 -4.49
N PHE A 33 -7.12 -7.01 -4.23
CA PHE A 33 -7.59 -5.66 -4.58
C PHE A 33 -7.72 -5.45 -6.10
N GLN A 34 -6.83 -6.06 -6.91
CA GLN A 34 -7.00 -6.08 -8.36
C GLN A 34 -8.25 -6.85 -8.79
N GLN A 35 -8.52 -8.01 -8.20
CA GLN A 35 -9.74 -8.78 -8.50
C GLN A 35 -11.02 -8.05 -8.10
N LEU A 36 -10.97 -7.27 -7.02
CA LEU A 36 -12.06 -6.40 -6.58
C LEU A 36 -12.20 -5.13 -7.45
N GLY A 37 -11.28 -4.88 -8.39
CA GLY A 37 -11.29 -3.68 -9.24
C GLY A 37 -11.05 -2.39 -8.46
N VAL A 38 -10.43 -2.46 -7.29
CA VAL A 38 -10.22 -1.31 -6.41
C VAL A 38 -8.90 -0.63 -6.76
N THR A 39 -8.92 0.69 -6.90
CA THR A 39 -7.70 1.49 -7.05
C THR A 39 -6.98 1.61 -5.71
N PHE A 40 -5.86 0.92 -5.54
CA PHE A 40 -5.03 1.00 -4.34
C PHE A 40 -3.62 1.51 -4.64
N LYS A 41 -3.05 2.25 -3.69
CA LYS A 41 -1.67 2.76 -3.75
C LYS A 41 -0.75 1.82 -2.98
N ALA A 42 0.12 1.07 -3.67
CA ALA A 42 1.14 0.27 -3.00
C ALA A 42 2.38 1.12 -2.69
N ILE A 43 2.82 1.14 -1.42
CA ILE A 43 4.03 1.82 -0.95
C ILE A 43 4.97 0.76 -0.39
N GLU A 44 6.19 0.67 -0.94
CA GLU A 44 7.21 -0.24 -0.43
C GLU A 44 8.08 0.45 0.63
N LEU A 45 7.92 0.03 1.89
CA LEU A 45 8.66 0.56 3.04
C LEU A 45 10.15 0.17 3.05
N ASP A 46 10.55 -0.74 2.16
CA ASP A 46 11.93 -1.22 2.04
C ASP A 46 12.84 -0.25 1.26
N LYS A 47 12.22 0.67 0.48
CA LYS A 47 12.89 1.65 -0.38
C LYS A 47 12.70 3.10 0.09
N GLU A 48 12.09 3.33 1.25
CA GLU A 48 11.83 4.65 1.85
C GLU A 48 12.73 4.95 3.05
#